data_AF-A0A9N8LWR3-F1
#
_entry.id   AF-A0A9N8LWR3-F1
#
_cell.length_a   1.000
_cell.length_b   1.000
_cell.length_c   1.000
_cell.angle_alpha   90.00
_cell.angle_beta   90.00
_cell.angle_gamma   90.00
#
_symmetry.space_group_name_H-M   'P 1'
#
loop_
_entity.id
_entity.type
_entity.pdbx_description
1 polymer ?
#
loop_
_entity_poly.entity_id
_entity_poly.type
_entity_poly.pdbx_seq_one_letter_code
_entity_poly.pdbx_strand_id
1 'polypeptide(L)'
;MALGPTTRSFLSSLRASLEAATVGGGTSVPAIEGAHSLAAIFSLSQQQHALIQAELVGVSTADDVLADVSRALPASLPGASGSLDLSRFAAFVAELLAYAAVHPDVTTLISTLAAVNGNGGAGGGGGAAVRWDVRAAYEAWSQVYSRAHLVFGMPESFWFIPTLRWLSEALVGLAIKSDTYLQDPKQRNATDSASRLSKSAGLAGNDRTPAPPNGQGTKRPTVMFLANQSFRAYFKLNNVRLCETVLSSVENAIKINRQAAQDALSGGAGGKAIRKRGAAAAAASNTAALSAAELDELAQSGYTRADLVTYRYYLGRMRLHQHRLRAAEAELSWAFQNCTDAQPRNKRMILIYLLTAAIPLGRLPQPSLLHAFDLDRQFLGVVEAFRRGAAQAALDALDVWREWHRRLGTYLILREKLQIGLWRNLVRRSLILSRSYLPPSTAPPNIKLSLIAATARLAWQDERIDEADVECITISLIDQGYLKGYIHPDKGLLILQRNDQLGFVNMRAVYQ
;
A
#
# COMPACT_ATOMS: atom_id res chain seq x y z
N MET A 1 4.21 -24.55 -37.75
CA MET A 1 4.85 -23.68 -38.77
C MET A 1 6.30 -23.57 -38.36
N ALA A 2 7.30 -23.73 -39.24
CA ALA A 2 8.69 -23.71 -38.76
C ALA A 2 9.04 -22.32 -38.18
N LEU A 3 9.28 -22.25 -36.86
CA LEU A 3 9.61 -21.00 -36.18
C LEU A 3 10.87 -20.37 -36.78
N GLY A 4 10.83 -19.05 -36.99
CA GLY A 4 11.96 -18.30 -37.53
C GLY A 4 13.20 -18.35 -36.63
N PRO A 5 14.38 -17.93 -37.15
CA PRO A 5 15.64 -18.00 -36.41
C PRO A 5 15.64 -17.18 -35.12
N THR A 6 15.02 -16.00 -35.10
CA THR A 6 14.95 -15.13 -33.91
C THR A 6 14.10 -15.77 -32.83
N THR A 7 12.95 -16.32 -33.20
CA THR A 7 12.03 -17.01 -32.29
C THR A 7 12.66 -18.28 -31.73
N ARG A 8 13.40 -19.04 -32.55
CA ARG A 8 14.17 -20.21 -32.07
C ARG A 8 15.30 -19.80 -31.12
N SER A 9 15.99 -18.70 -31.40
CA SER A 9 17.02 -18.16 -30.50
C SER A 9 16.41 -17.77 -29.14
N PHE A 10 15.28 -17.06 -29.15
CA PHE A 10 14.53 -16.73 -27.94
C PHE A 10 14.16 -17.98 -27.12
N LEU A 11 13.58 -19.01 -27.75
CA LEU A 11 13.23 -20.27 -27.08
C LEU A 11 14.47 -21.00 -26.53
N SER A 12 15.60 -20.94 -27.24
CA SER A 12 16.87 -21.53 -26.76
C SER A 12 17.40 -20.81 -25.51
N SER A 13 17.32 -19.47 -25.46
CA SER A 13 17.71 -18.70 -24.28
C SER A 13 16.77 -18.96 -23.09
N LEU A 14 15.46 -19.09 -23.35
CA LEU A 14 14.48 -19.49 -22.33
C LEU A 14 14.80 -20.85 -21.76
N ARG A 15 15.08 -21.84 -22.61
CA ARG A 15 15.46 -23.19 -22.17
C ARG A 15 16.68 -23.16 -21.27
N ALA A 16 17.76 -22.49 -21.69
CA ALA A 16 18.99 -22.40 -20.90
C ALA A 16 18.76 -21.76 -19.53
N SER A 17 18.00 -20.66 -19.48
CA SER A 17 17.70 -19.97 -18.21
C SER A 17 16.74 -20.75 -17.32
N LEU A 18 15.80 -21.50 -17.90
CA LEU A 18 14.88 -22.37 -17.17
C LEU A 18 15.62 -23.56 -16.53
N GLU A 19 16.53 -24.19 -17.28
CA GLU A 19 17.41 -25.24 -16.76
C GLU A 19 18.24 -24.68 -15.59
N ALA A 20 18.85 -23.50 -15.74
CA ALA A 20 19.58 -22.82 -14.66
C ALA A 20 18.71 -22.49 -13.43
N ALA A 21 17.49 -21.98 -13.65
CA ALA A 21 16.57 -21.55 -12.59
C ALA A 21 16.04 -22.70 -11.70
N THR A 22 16.13 -23.94 -12.19
CA THR A 22 15.63 -25.14 -11.49
C THR A 22 16.76 -25.98 -10.87
N VAL A 23 18.03 -25.64 -11.11
CA VAL A 23 19.19 -26.35 -10.54
C VAL A 23 19.12 -26.40 -9.01
N GLY A 24 19.36 -27.58 -8.44
CA GLY A 24 19.43 -27.77 -6.99
C GLY A 24 18.11 -27.47 -6.26
N GLY A 25 16.98 -27.68 -6.94
CA GLY A 25 15.64 -27.43 -6.38
C GLY A 25 15.30 -25.95 -6.26
N GLY A 26 16.01 -25.05 -6.98
CA GLY A 26 15.64 -23.62 -7.12
C GLY A 26 16.14 -22.68 -6.01
N THR A 27 16.71 -23.20 -4.92
CA THR A 27 17.08 -22.39 -3.75
C THR A 27 18.54 -21.91 -3.73
N SER A 28 19.38 -22.44 -4.62
CA SER A 28 20.79 -22.07 -4.73
C SER A 28 20.96 -20.66 -5.33
N VAL A 29 22.08 -20.00 -5.03
CA VAL A 29 22.38 -18.67 -5.62
C VAL A 29 22.34 -18.70 -7.16
N PRO A 30 22.96 -19.69 -7.85
CA PRO A 30 22.87 -19.79 -9.31
C PRO A 30 21.42 -19.98 -9.81
N ALA A 31 20.58 -20.69 -9.06
CA ALA A 31 19.18 -20.88 -9.45
C ALA A 31 18.36 -19.59 -9.29
N ILE A 32 18.64 -18.80 -8.26
CA ILE A 32 18.03 -17.47 -8.08
C ILE A 32 18.45 -16.55 -9.23
N GLU A 33 19.72 -16.52 -9.59
CA GLU A 33 20.23 -15.76 -10.75
C GLU A 33 19.62 -16.24 -12.07
N GLY A 34 19.47 -17.56 -12.24
CA GLY A 34 18.77 -18.17 -13.38
C GLY A 34 17.30 -17.73 -13.46
N ALA A 35 16.59 -17.69 -12.34
CA ALA A 35 15.20 -17.21 -12.27
C ALA A 35 15.06 -15.73 -12.66
N HIS A 36 16.01 -14.89 -12.23
CA HIS A 36 16.06 -13.48 -12.64
C HIS A 36 16.40 -13.32 -14.13
N SER A 37 17.34 -14.13 -14.64
CA SER A 37 17.72 -14.15 -16.05
C SER A 37 16.55 -14.60 -16.93
N LEU A 38 15.80 -15.62 -16.48
CA LEU A 38 14.58 -16.09 -17.13
C LEU A 38 13.54 -14.96 -17.23
N ALA A 39 13.31 -14.22 -16.16
CA ALA A 39 12.39 -13.08 -16.17
C ALA A 39 12.85 -11.96 -17.12
N ALA A 40 14.17 -11.70 -17.19
CA ALA A 40 14.74 -10.68 -18.07
C ALA A 40 14.53 -11.01 -19.55
N ILE A 41 14.56 -12.30 -19.94
CA ILE A 41 14.33 -12.73 -21.33
C ILE A 41 12.94 -12.32 -21.84
N PHE A 42 11.92 -12.32 -20.98
CA PHE A 42 10.57 -11.92 -21.36
C PHE A 42 10.42 -10.41 -21.59
N SER A 43 11.34 -9.59 -21.09
CA SER A 43 11.40 -8.16 -21.34
C SER A 43 12.17 -7.87 -22.64
N LEU A 44 11.57 -8.26 -23.78
CA LEU A 44 12.16 -8.07 -25.10
C LEU A 44 12.38 -6.59 -25.41
N SER A 45 13.53 -6.26 -26.02
CA SER A 45 13.72 -4.95 -26.64
C SER A 45 12.71 -4.73 -27.78
N GLN A 46 12.41 -3.47 -28.09
CA GLN A 46 11.51 -3.11 -29.18
C GLN A 46 11.94 -3.75 -30.53
N GLN A 47 13.25 -3.82 -30.78
CA GLN A 47 13.80 -4.45 -31.98
C GLN A 47 13.59 -5.98 -31.98
N GLN A 48 13.86 -6.66 -30.86
CA GLN A 48 13.64 -8.10 -30.75
C GLN A 48 12.15 -8.46 -30.87
N HIS A 49 11.27 -7.67 -30.25
CA HIS A 49 9.81 -7.85 -30.38
C HIS A 49 9.39 -7.73 -31.84
N ALA A 50 9.86 -6.71 -32.56
CA ALA A 50 9.52 -6.51 -33.97
C ALA A 50 9.99 -7.67 -34.87
N LEU A 51 11.19 -8.21 -34.61
CA LEU A 51 11.72 -9.35 -35.37
C LEU A 51 10.92 -10.64 -35.10
N ILE A 52 10.61 -10.93 -33.83
CA ILE A 52 9.77 -12.08 -33.47
C ILE A 52 8.37 -11.92 -34.07
N GLN A 53 7.79 -10.72 -33.98
CA GLN A 53 6.49 -10.43 -34.58
C GLN A 53 6.48 -10.66 -36.10
N ALA A 54 7.53 -10.25 -36.81
CA ALA A 54 7.67 -10.49 -38.24
C ALA A 54 7.81 -11.98 -38.62
N GLU A 55 8.39 -12.80 -37.74
CA GLU A 55 8.51 -14.25 -37.93
C GLU A 55 7.22 -15.01 -37.62
N LEU A 56 6.34 -14.43 -36.81
CA LEU A 56 5.08 -15.04 -36.36
C LEU A 56 3.86 -14.60 -37.20
N VAL A 57 4.07 -14.07 -38.41
CA VAL A 57 2.97 -13.70 -39.31
C VAL A 57 2.07 -14.91 -39.58
N GLY A 58 0.77 -14.75 -39.32
CA GLY A 58 -0.23 -15.81 -39.46
C GLY A 58 -0.57 -16.56 -38.16
N VAL A 59 0.24 -16.40 -37.11
CA VAL A 59 -0.10 -16.89 -35.77
C VAL A 59 -1.16 -15.98 -35.16
N SER A 60 -2.30 -16.55 -34.79
CA SER A 60 -3.40 -15.81 -34.16
C SER A 60 -3.72 -16.31 -32.75
N THR A 61 -3.43 -17.59 -32.49
CA THR A 61 -3.75 -18.26 -31.22
C THR A 61 -2.54 -19.02 -30.69
N ALA A 62 -2.55 -19.33 -29.39
CA ALA A 62 -1.47 -20.12 -28.78
C ALA A 62 -1.34 -21.52 -29.41
N ASP A 63 -2.44 -22.10 -29.88
CA ASP A 63 -2.49 -23.45 -30.47
C ASP A 63 -1.67 -23.54 -31.76
N ASP A 64 -1.57 -22.45 -32.52
CA ASP A 64 -0.81 -22.37 -33.78
C ASP A 64 0.70 -22.63 -33.57
N VAL A 65 1.22 -22.31 -32.39
CA VAL A 65 2.66 -22.39 -32.04
C VAL A 65 2.96 -23.37 -30.91
N LEU A 66 1.95 -23.87 -30.19
CA LEU A 66 2.13 -24.70 -29.00
C LEU A 66 2.95 -25.97 -29.26
N ALA A 67 2.69 -26.66 -30.37
CA ALA A 67 3.44 -27.87 -30.72
C ALA A 67 4.93 -27.56 -30.98
N ASP A 68 5.23 -26.44 -31.62
CA ASP A 68 6.60 -26.04 -31.93
C ASP A 68 7.35 -25.56 -30.68
N VAL A 69 6.68 -24.79 -29.80
CA VAL A 69 7.20 -24.40 -28.48
C VAL A 69 7.46 -25.63 -27.60
N SER A 70 6.53 -26.58 -27.56
CA SER A 70 6.65 -27.80 -26.75
C SER A 70 7.80 -28.70 -27.21
N ARG A 71 8.16 -28.65 -28.50
CA ARG A 71 9.33 -29.37 -29.04
C ARG A 71 10.65 -28.66 -28.70
N ALA A 72 10.63 -27.33 -28.56
CA ALA A 72 11.82 -26.53 -28.28
C ALA A 72 12.19 -26.50 -26.79
N LEU A 73 11.19 -26.52 -25.91
CA LEU A 73 11.36 -26.50 -24.46
C LEU A 73 11.44 -27.93 -23.88
N PRO A 74 12.10 -28.12 -22.72
CA PRO A 74 12.11 -29.43 -22.05
C PRO A 74 10.68 -29.80 -21.62
N ALA A 75 10.30 -31.07 -21.81
CA ALA A 75 8.99 -31.58 -21.38
C ALA A 75 8.88 -31.65 -19.85
N SER A 76 10.00 -31.91 -19.18
CA SER A 76 10.06 -31.93 -17.72
C SER A 76 11.44 -31.54 -17.20
N LEU A 77 11.49 -31.10 -15.94
CA LEU A 77 12.73 -30.81 -15.22
C LEU A 77 12.81 -31.59 -13.90
N PRO A 78 14.02 -31.90 -13.41
CA PRO A 78 14.19 -32.48 -12.09
C PRO A 78 13.75 -31.48 -11.01
N GLY A 79 12.77 -31.88 -10.20
CA GLY A 79 12.32 -31.19 -8.99
C GLY A 79 12.77 -31.91 -7.72
N ALA A 80 12.57 -31.29 -6.56
CA ALA A 80 12.95 -31.87 -5.27
C ALA A 80 12.02 -33.04 -4.86
N SER A 81 10.80 -33.10 -5.41
CA SER A 81 9.80 -34.14 -5.15
C SER A 81 9.49 -35.04 -6.35
N GLY A 82 10.21 -34.90 -7.47
CA GLY A 82 10.01 -35.71 -8.67
C GLY A 82 10.23 -34.93 -9.96
N SER A 83 9.60 -35.35 -11.06
CA SER A 83 9.68 -34.65 -12.34
C SER A 83 8.62 -33.55 -12.41
N LEU A 84 9.04 -32.31 -12.67
CA LEU A 84 8.16 -31.17 -12.87
C LEU A 84 7.69 -31.14 -14.33
N ASP A 85 6.41 -31.40 -14.59
CA ASP A 85 5.80 -31.26 -15.92
C ASP A 85 5.75 -29.79 -16.34
N LEU A 86 6.33 -29.48 -17.50
CA LEU A 86 6.42 -28.14 -18.06
C LEU A 86 5.39 -27.84 -19.15
N SER A 87 4.40 -28.71 -19.36
CA SER A 87 3.28 -28.49 -20.29
C SER A 87 2.60 -27.12 -20.08
N ARG A 88 2.39 -26.73 -18.82
CA ARG A 88 1.81 -25.41 -18.47
C ARG A 88 2.75 -24.25 -18.80
N PHE A 89 4.06 -24.45 -18.67
CA PHE A 89 5.06 -23.44 -19.02
C PHE A 89 5.14 -23.26 -20.54
N ALA A 90 5.15 -24.36 -21.30
CA ALA A 90 5.06 -24.30 -22.76
C ALA A 90 3.79 -23.59 -23.24
N ALA A 91 2.62 -23.89 -22.63
CA ALA A 91 1.37 -23.20 -22.93
C ALA A 91 1.43 -21.69 -22.62
N PHE A 92 2.09 -21.30 -21.52
CA PHE A 92 2.33 -19.90 -21.21
C PHE A 92 3.22 -19.21 -22.27
N VAL A 93 4.31 -19.84 -22.68
CA VAL A 93 5.20 -19.29 -23.72
C VAL A 93 4.48 -19.18 -25.06
N ALA A 94 3.67 -20.18 -25.43
CA ALA A 94 2.84 -20.15 -26.64
C ALA A 94 1.83 -18.97 -26.62
N GLU A 95 1.16 -18.73 -25.50
CA GLU A 95 0.24 -17.60 -25.32
C GLU A 95 0.96 -16.26 -25.43
N LEU A 96 2.19 -16.15 -24.89
CA LEU A 96 3.01 -14.94 -25.01
C LEU A 96 3.43 -14.68 -26.46
N LEU A 97 3.80 -15.72 -27.21
CA LEU A 97 4.15 -15.59 -28.64
C LEU A 97 2.92 -15.23 -29.48
N ALA A 98 1.75 -15.79 -29.17
CA ALA A 98 0.49 -15.40 -29.81
C ALA A 98 0.15 -13.92 -29.56
N TYR A 99 0.36 -13.43 -28.33
CA TYR A 99 0.27 -11.99 -28.05
C TYR A 99 1.26 -11.19 -28.90
N ALA A 100 2.54 -11.59 -28.93
CA ALA A 100 3.59 -10.86 -29.64
C ALA A 100 3.41 -10.84 -31.17
N ALA A 101 2.74 -11.85 -31.74
CA ALA A 101 2.40 -11.91 -33.16
C ALA A 101 1.45 -10.78 -33.58
N VAL A 102 0.47 -10.46 -32.73
CA VAL A 102 -0.63 -9.53 -33.07
C VAL A 102 -0.45 -8.14 -32.45
N HIS A 103 0.11 -8.07 -31.24
CA HIS A 103 0.12 -6.88 -30.41
C HIS A 103 1.53 -6.30 -30.21
N PRO A 104 1.66 -5.00 -29.92
CA PRO A 104 2.94 -4.39 -29.59
C PRO A 104 3.46 -4.93 -28.25
N ASP A 105 4.76 -4.74 -28.02
CA ASP A 105 5.35 -4.92 -26.68
C ASP A 105 4.50 -4.21 -25.60
N VAL A 106 4.22 -4.93 -24.52
CA VAL A 106 3.33 -4.45 -23.46
C VAL A 106 3.87 -3.18 -22.79
N THR A 107 5.19 -3.06 -22.64
CA THR A 107 5.81 -1.90 -21.99
C THR A 107 5.65 -0.66 -22.86
N THR A 108 5.86 -0.82 -24.17
CA THR A 108 5.64 0.19 -25.20
C THR A 108 4.17 0.62 -25.26
N LEU A 109 3.23 -0.33 -25.16
CA LEU A 109 1.80 -0.02 -25.13
C LEU A 109 1.44 0.79 -23.88
N ILE A 110 1.90 0.37 -22.70
CA ILE A 110 1.66 1.08 -21.44
C ILE A 110 2.21 2.52 -21.49
N SER A 111 3.44 2.71 -22.00
CA SER A 111 4.06 4.04 -22.10
C SER A 111 3.33 4.94 -23.10
N THR A 112 2.92 4.39 -24.24
CA THR A 112 2.13 5.10 -25.26
C THR A 112 0.80 5.56 -24.67
N LEU A 113 0.07 4.66 -24.01
CA LEU A 113 -1.20 4.99 -23.34
C LEU A 113 -0.99 6.02 -22.22
N ALA A 114 0.12 5.94 -21.48
CA ALA A 114 0.43 6.91 -20.44
C ALA A 114 0.68 8.32 -21.02
N ALA A 115 1.39 8.42 -22.16
CA ALA A 115 1.64 9.68 -22.84
C ALA A 115 0.34 10.30 -23.38
N VAL A 116 -0.50 9.50 -24.05
CA VAL A 116 -1.79 9.98 -24.58
C VAL A 116 -2.72 10.45 -23.45
N ASN A 117 -2.83 9.68 -22.36
CA ASN A 117 -3.62 10.06 -21.19
C ASN A 117 -3.07 11.32 -20.49
N GLY A 118 -1.75 11.56 -20.57
CA GLY A 118 -1.11 12.75 -19.98
C GLY A 118 -1.37 14.03 -20.77
N ASN A 119 -1.42 13.94 -22.10
CA ASN A 119 -1.64 15.10 -22.98
C ASN A 119 -3.13 15.50 -23.09
N GLY A 120 -4.08 14.59 -22.81
CA GLY A 120 -5.53 14.84 -22.88
C GLY A 120 -6.15 15.58 -21.68
N GLY A 121 -5.34 16.26 -20.86
CA GLY A 121 -5.78 16.86 -19.59
C GLY A 121 -6.57 18.18 -19.66
N ALA A 122 -6.75 18.78 -20.84
CA ALA A 122 -7.57 19.98 -21.01
C ALA A 122 -8.07 20.10 -22.47
N GLY A 123 -9.39 20.07 -22.67
CA GLY A 123 -10.02 20.36 -23.96
C GLY A 123 -10.04 19.18 -24.95
N GLY A 124 -11.22 18.93 -25.52
CA GLY A 124 -11.49 17.77 -26.37
C GLY A 124 -10.94 17.85 -27.80
N GLY A 125 -11.02 16.71 -28.47
CA GLY A 125 -10.92 16.58 -29.92
C GLY A 125 -9.49 16.52 -30.46
N GLY A 126 -8.95 15.30 -30.61
CA GLY A 126 -7.76 15.06 -31.45
C GLY A 126 -6.56 14.41 -30.76
N GLY A 127 -6.75 13.53 -29.77
CA GLY A 127 -5.64 12.76 -29.20
C GLY A 127 -5.01 11.85 -30.25
N ALA A 128 -3.67 11.87 -30.36
CA ALA A 128 -2.93 10.97 -31.24
C ALA A 128 -3.42 9.52 -31.07
N ALA A 129 -4.05 8.99 -32.12
CA ALA A 129 -4.71 7.70 -32.04
C ALA A 129 -3.68 6.59 -31.81
N VAL A 130 -3.91 5.76 -30.80
CA VAL A 130 -3.15 4.52 -30.62
C VAL A 130 -3.51 3.62 -31.80
N ARG A 131 -2.49 3.19 -32.56
CA ARG A 131 -2.67 2.40 -33.79
C ARG A 131 -3.24 1.00 -33.55
N TRP A 132 -3.17 0.52 -32.31
CA TRP A 132 -3.58 -0.83 -31.93
C TRP A 132 -4.93 -0.82 -31.22
N ASP A 133 -5.68 -1.91 -31.39
CA ASP A 133 -6.87 -2.16 -30.57
C ASP A 133 -6.44 -2.44 -29.12
N VAL A 134 -6.64 -1.43 -28.28
CA VAL A 134 -6.25 -1.44 -26.86
C VAL A 134 -7.05 -2.47 -26.06
N ARG A 135 -8.32 -2.72 -26.42
CA ARG A 135 -9.16 -3.69 -25.70
C ARG A 135 -8.72 -5.11 -26.04
N ALA A 136 -8.54 -5.41 -27.33
CA ALA A 136 -8.02 -6.70 -27.76
C ALA A 136 -6.63 -6.99 -27.18
N ALA A 137 -5.73 -5.99 -27.17
CA ALA A 137 -4.40 -6.15 -26.57
C ALA A 137 -4.46 -6.43 -25.06
N TYR A 138 -5.35 -5.77 -24.32
CA TYR A 138 -5.55 -6.09 -22.90
C TYR A 138 -6.09 -7.51 -22.70
N GLU A 139 -7.09 -7.91 -23.48
CA GLU A 139 -7.68 -9.26 -23.40
C GLU A 139 -6.63 -10.34 -23.66
N ALA A 140 -5.84 -10.20 -24.72
CA ALA A 140 -4.73 -11.10 -25.03
C ALA A 140 -3.68 -11.13 -23.89
N TRP A 141 -3.27 -9.97 -23.36
CA TRP A 141 -2.33 -9.93 -22.23
C TRP A 141 -2.89 -10.55 -20.94
N SER A 142 -4.19 -10.40 -20.72
CA SER A 142 -4.87 -11.04 -19.58
C SER A 142 -4.84 -12.56 -19.68
N GLN A 143 -4.85 -13.13 -20.90
CA GLN A 143 -4.68 -14.56 -21.12
C GLN A 143 -3.25 -15.03 -20.90
N VAL A 144 -2.26 -14.25 -21.33
CA VAL A 144 -0.84 -14.49 -20.97
C VAL A 144 -0.71 -14.60 -19.45
N TYR A 145 -1.33 -13.68 -18.70
CA TYR A 145 -1.35 -13.76 -17.24
C TYR A 145 -2.12 -14.99 -16.71
N SER A 146 -3.27 -15.36 -17.31
CA SER A 146 -4.00 -16.59 -16.96
C SER A 146 -3.08 -17.81 -16.98
N ARG A 147 -2.32 -17.97 -18.07
CA ARG A 147 -1.40 -19.10 -18.25
C ARG A 147 -0.25 -19.04 -17.26
N ALA A 148 0.32 -17.85 -17.03
CA ALA A 148 1.35 -17.64 -16.03
C ALA A 148 0.88 -17.98 -14.60
N HIS A 149 -0.36 -17.67 -14.24
CA HIS A 149 -0.95 -18.07 -12.96
C HIS A 149 -0.99 -19.60 -12.81
N LEU A 150 -1.28 -20.35 -13.90
CA LEU A 150 -1.28 -21.81 -13.87
C LEU A 150 0.12 -22.41 -13.71
N VAL A 151 1.14 -21.78 -14.29
CA VAL A 151 2.57 -22.10 -14.05
C VAL A 151 2.92 -21.84 -12.59
N PHE A 152 2.55 -20.68 -12.07
CA PHE A 152 2.76 -20.35 -10.67
C PHE A 152 2.01 -21.30 -9.74
N GLY A 153 0.88 -21.88 -10.14
CA GLY A 153 0.17 -22.88 -9.34
C GLY A 153 0.81 -24.26 -9.29
N MET A 154 1.87 -24.53 -10.06
CA MET A 154 2.58 -25.80 -9.99
C MET A 154 3.33 -25.96 -8.65
N PRO A 155 3.57 -27.21 -8.20
CA PRO A 155 4.53 -27.47 -7.13
C PRO A 155 5.91 -26.89 -7.48
N GLU A 156 6.66 -26.43 -6.48
CA GLU A 156 8.07 -26.00 -6.62
C GLU A 156 8.34 -24.90 -7.68
N SER A 157 7.31 -24.20 -8.15
CA SER A 157 7.39 -23.15 -9.18
C SER A 157 7.85 -21.78 -8.66
N PHE A 158 8.51 -21.71 -7.50
CA PHE A 158 8.92 -20.43 -6.91
C PHE A 158 10.03 -19.75 -7.73
N TRP A 159 10.77 -20.48 -8.57
CA TRP A 159 11.66 -19.93 -9.60
C TRP A 159 10.93 -19.03 -10.60
N PHE A 160 9.61 -19.17 -10.74
CA PHE A 160 8.80 -18.34 -11.64
C PHE A 160 8.37 -17.00 -11.01
N ILE A 161 8.68 -16.77 -9.71
CA ILE A 161 8.30 -15.54 -9.00
C ILE A 161 8.77 -14.27 -9.72
N PRO A 162 10.04 -14.14 -10.17
CA PRO A 162 10.48 -12.92 -10.85
C PRO A 162 9.67 -12.62 -12.12
N THR A 163 9.38 -13.64 -12.93
CA THR A 163 8.56 -13.51 -14.14
C THR A 163 7.12 -13.13 -13.81
N LEU A 164 6.51 -13.79 -12.80
CA LEU A 164 5.15 -13.45 -12.38
C LEU A 164 5.05 -12.02 -11.84
N ARG A 165 6.08 -11.51 -11.15
CA ARG A 165 6.11 -10.13 -10.67
C ARG A 165 6.03 -9.14 -11.82
N TRP A 166 6.87 -9.33 -12.85
CA TRP A 166 6.84 -8.51 -14.07
C TRP A 166 5.47 -8.57 -14.77
N LEU A 167 4.94 -9.78 -14.99
CA LEU A 167 3.61 -9.96 -15.61
C LEU A 167 2.49 -9.28 -14.81
N SER A 168 2.54 -9.36 -13.48
CA SER A 168 1.53 -8.74 -12.60
C SER A 168 1.58 -7.21 -12.68
N GLU A 169 2.77 -6.63 -12.71
CA GLU A 169 2.95 -5.19 -12.86
C GLU A 169 2.50 -4.71 -14.25
N ALA A 170 2.86 -5.43 -15.31
CA ALA A 170 2.43 -5.14 -16.67
C ALA A 170 0.89 -5.24 -16.80
N LEU A 171 0.27 -6.29 -16.24
CA LEU A 171 -1.18 -6.47 -16.27
C LEU A 171 -1.93 -5.30 -15.61
N VAL A 172 -1.54 -4.92 -14.38
CA VAL A 172 -2.19 -3.80 -13.67
C VAL A 172 -1.89 -2.46 -14.33
N GLY A 173 -0.66 -2.27 -14.81
CA GLY A 173 -0.25 -1.08 -15.56
C GLY A 173 -1.09 -0.89 -16.82
N LEU A 174 -1.21 -1.95 -17.63
CA LEU A 174 -2.01 -1.96 -18.85
C LEU A 174 -3.49 -1.78 -18.55
N ALA A 175 -4.03 -2.48 -17.54
CA ALA A 175 -5.43 -2.38 -17.12
C ALA A 175 -5.83 -0.93 -16.80
N ILE A 176 -5.08 -0.27 -15.92
CA ILE A 176 -5.39 1.10 -15.47
C ILE A 176 -5.26 2.10 -16.63
N LYS A 177 -4.24 1.95 -17.48
CA LYS A 177 -3.99 2.88 -18.59
C LYS A 177 -4.96 2.67 -19.74
N SER A 178 -5.34 1.43 -20.04
CA SER A 178 -6.35 1.11 -21.04
C SER A 178 -7.74 1.59 -20.62
N ASP A 179 -8.19 1.34 -19.38
CA ASP A 179 -9.48 1.86 -18.90
C ASP A 179 -9.55 3.39 -18.95
N THR A 180 -8.44 4.07 -18.63
CA THR A 180 -8.36 5.54 -18.70
C THR A 180 -8.45 6.03 -20.14
N TYR A 181 -7.72 5.39 -21.06
CA TYR A 181 -7.72 5.73 -22.49
C TYR A 181 -9.09 5.48 -23.15
N LEU A 182 -9.69 4.33 -22.86
CA LEU A 182 -11.02 3.94 -23.35
C LEU A 182 -12.14 4.72 -22.66
N GLN A 183 -11.83 5.51 -21.62
CA GLN A 183 -12.79 6.18 -20.75
C GLN A 183 -13.88 5.23 -20.24
N ASP A 184 -13.52 3.98 -19.91
CA ASP A 184 -14.49 2.96 -19.51
C ASP A 184 -15.04 3.29 -18.11
N PRO A 185 -16.33 3.68 -17.98
CA PRO A 185 -16.88 4.09 -16.69
C PRO A 185 -16.94 2.92 -15.69
N LYS A 186 -16.94 1.67 -16.18
CA LYS A 186 -16.96 0.47 -15.35
C LYS A 186 -15.58 0.00 -14.93
N GLN A 187 -14.51 0.57 -15.51
CA GLN A 187 -13.11 0.16 -15.26
C GLN A 187 -12.96 -1.37 -15.28
N ARG A 188 -13.41 -1.98 -16.39
CA ARG A 188 -13.52 -3.45 -16.51
C ARG A 188 -12.16 -4.12 -16.45
N ASN A 189 -11.14 -3.52 -17.07
CA ASN A 189 -9.80 -4.09 -17.12
C ASN A 189 -9.14 -4.03 -15.74
N ALA A 190 -9.28 -2.91 -15.01
CA ALA A 190 -8.80 -2.80 -13.63
C ALA A 190 -9.51 -3.80 -12.70
N THR A 191 -10.80 -4.04 -12.90
CA THR A 191 -11.57 -5.04 -12.13
C THR A 191 -11.09 -6.46 -12.42
N ASP A 192 -10.90 -6.82 -13.69
CA ASP A 192 -10.40 -8.12 -14.11
C ASP A 192 -8.97 -8.39 -13.59
N SER A 193 -8.04 -7.44 -13.80
CA SER A 193 -6.66 -7.56 -13.32
C SER A 193 -6.58 -7.73 -11.80
N ALA A 194 -7.39 -6.99 -11.03
CA ALA A 194 -7.41 -7.10 -9.58
C ALA A 194 -7.91 -8.48 -9.11
N SER A 195 -8.95 -9.02 -9.76
CA SER A 195 -9.46 -10.38 -9.48
C SER A 195 -8.38 -11.44 -9.71
N ARG A 196 -7.65 -11.33 -10.82
CA ARG A 196 -6.55 -12.25 -11.18
C ARG A 196 -5.40 -12.19 -10.18
N LEU A 197 -4.97 -10.99 -9.80
CA LEU A 197 -3.91 -10.83 -8.80
C LEU A 197 -4.32 -11.32 -7.41
N SER A 198 -5.58 -11.11 -7.01
CA SER A 198 -6.08 -11.62 -5.74
C SER A 198 -6.02 -13.15 -5.66
N LYS A 199 -6.28 -13.86 -6.78
CA LYS A 199 -6.13 -15.33 -6.85
C LYS A 199 -4.66 -15.75 -6.71
N SER A 200 -3.75 -15.08 -7.40
CA SER A 200 -2.30 -15.33 -7.27
C SER A 200 -1.78 -15.04 -5.85
N ALA A 201 -2.26 -13.96 -5.22
CA ALA A 201 -1.93 -13.63 -3.84
C ALA A 201 -2.44 -14.70 -2.86
N GLY A 202 -3.68 -15.19 -3.04
CA GLY A 202 -4.22 -16.30 -2.27
C GLY A 202 -3.39 -17.57 -2.41
N LEU A 203 -2.94 -17.90 -3.63
CA LEU A 203 -2.06 -19.05 -3.88
C LEU A 203 -0.73 -18.92 -3.14
N ALA A 204 -0.09 -17.74 -3.23
CA ALA A 204 1.16 -17.45 -2.53
C ALA A 204 0.99 -17.46 -1.00
N GLY A 205 -0.11 -16.90 -0.50
CA GLY A 205 -0.40 -16.78 0.92
C GLY A 205 -0.77 -18.10 1.59
N ASN A 206 -1.29 -19.06 0.82
CA ASN A 206 -1.66 -20.40 1.29
C ASN A 206 -0.56 -21.45 1.03
N ASP A 207 0.62 -21.03 0.55
CA ASP A 207 1.74 -21.95 0.34
C ASP A 207 2.25 -22.48 1.69
N ARG A 208 2.05 -23.79 1.90
CA ARG A 208 2.44 -24.52 3.11
C ARG A 208 3.75 -25.28 2.95
N THR A 209 4.49 -25.09 1.85
CA THR A 209 5.79 -25.71 1.67
C THR A 209 6.70 -25.36 2.86
N PRO A 210 7.29 -26.37 3.55
CA PRO A 210 8.22 -26.14 4.65
C PRO A 210 9.40 -25.28 4.19
N ALA A 211 9.73 -24.27 4.98
CA ALA A 211 10.80 -23.33 4.63
C ALA A 211 11.34 -22.61 5.88
N PRO A 212 12.49 -21.94 5.76
CA PRO A 212 13.01 -21.11 6.84
C PRO A 212 12.02 -19.99 7.21
N PRO A 213 12.22 -19.33 8.37
CA PRO A 213 11.30 -18.31 8.89
C PRO A 213 11.03 -17.13 7.94
N ASN A 214 11.95 -16.84 7.02
CA ASN A 214 11.81 -15.80 5.99
C ASN A 214 10.95 -16.24 4.78
N GLY A 215 10.51 -17.50 4.73
CA GLY A 215 9.73 -18.07 3.63
C GLY A 215 10.52 -18.34 2.35
N GLN A 216 11.87 -18.28 2.39
CA GLN A 216 12.71 -18.53 1.22
C GLN A 216 12.51 -19.95 0.68
N GLY A 217 12.46 -20.09 -0.65
CA GLY A 217 12.14 -21.37 -1.32
C GLY A 217 10.63 -21.67 -1.40
N THR A 218 9.77 -20.71 -1.07
CA THR A 218 8.31 -20.81 -1.23
C THR A 218 7.78 -19.65 -2.04
N LYS A 219 6.47 -19.65 -2.29
CA LYS A 219 5.73 -18.55 -2.90
C LYS A 219 5.39 -17.43 -1.91
N ARG A 220 5.46 -17.68 -0.60
CA ARG A 220 5.10 -16.71 0.45
C ARG A 220 5.80 -15.34 0.32
N PRO A 221 7.09 -15.23 -0.07
CA PRO A 221 7.74 -13.92 -0.25
C PRO A 221 7.10 -13.03 -1.33
N THR A 222 6.40 -13.59 -2.32
CA THR A 222 5.77 -12.79 -3.38
C THR A 222 4.38 -12.26 -3.01
N VAL A 223 3.74 -12.80 -1.96
CA VAL A 223 2.38 -12.40 -1.57
C VAL A 223 2.25 -10.91 -1.30
N MET A 224 3.28 -10.30 -0.70
CA MET A 224 3.31 -8.87 -0.37
C MET A 224 3.28 -8.00 -1.63
N PHE A 225 4.04 -8.38 -2.65
CA PHE A 225 4.05 -7.66 -3.92
C PHE A 225 2.73 -7.83 -4.68
N LEU A 226 2.21 -9.05 -4.75
CA LEU A 226 0.91 -9.32 -5.38
C LEU A 226 -0.21 -8.54 -4.67
N ALA A 227 -0.12 -8.42 -3.35
CA ALA A 227 -1.02 -7.60 -2.57
C ALA A 227 -0.92 -6.11 -2.92
N ASN A 228 0.29 -5.57 -3.00
CA ASN A 228 0.53 -4.18 -3.39
C ASN A 228 -0.02 -3.85 -4.78
N GLN A 229 0.16 -4.75 -5.75
CA GLN A 229 -0.39 -4.56 -7.09
C GLN A 229 -1.93 -4.67 -7.08
N SER A 230 -2.50 -5.57 -6.27
CA SER A 230 -3.96 -5.66 -6.09
C SER A 230 -4.52 -4.37 -5.47
N PHE A 231 -3.88 -3.84 -4.43
CA PHE A 231 -4.28 -2.56 -3.83
C PHE A 231 -4.21 -1.42 -4.83
N ARG A 232 -3.16 -1.35 -5.66
CA ARG A 232 -3.05 -0.34 -6.72
C ARG A 232 -4.28 -0.33 -7.63
N ALA A 233 -4.79 -1.51 -8.01
CA ALA A 233 -6.03 -1.63 -8.78
C ALA A 233 -7.27 -1.26 -7.94
N TYR A 234 -7.43 -1.79 -6.73
CA TYR A 234 -8.60 -1.51 -5.88
C TYR A 234 -8.78 -0.03 -5.50
N PHE A 235 -7.67 0.66 -5.19
CA PHE A 235 -7.72 2.09 -4.92
C PHE A 235 -8.02 2.92 -6.16
N LYS A 236 -7.67 2.43 -7.37
CA LYS A 236 -8.06 3.08 -8.63
C LYS A 236 -9.57 2.88 -8.92
N LEU A 237 -10.11 1.72 -8.57
CA LEU A 237 -11.54 1.40 -8.63
C LEU A 237 -12.38 2.13 -7.56
N ASN A 238 -11.73 2.80 -6.59
CA ASN A 238 -12.39 3.40 -5.43
C ASN A 238 -13.22 2.39 -4.61
N ASN A 239 -12.81 1.11 -4.58
CA ASN A 239 -13.49 0.04 -3.85
C ASN A 239 -12.57 -0.62 -2.83
N VAL A 240 -12.54 -0.04 -1.63
CA VAL A 240 -11.63 -0.47 -0.55
C VAL A 240 -12.07 -1.78 0.11
N ARG A 241 -13.32 -2.23 -0.07
CA ARG A 241 -13.82 -3.49 0.51
C ARG A 241 -13.08 -4.72 -0.01
N LEU A 242 -12.61 -4.67 -1.27
CA LEU A 242 -11.88 -5.76 -1.92
C LEU A 242 -10.47 -5.97 -1.32
N CYS A 243 -9.97 -5.01 -0.53
CA CYS A 243 -8.66 -5.12 0.11
C CYS A 243 -8.59 -6.27 1.14
N GLU A 244 -9.72 -6.62 1.79
CA GLU A 244 -9.72 -7.60 2.88
C GLU A 244 -9.27 -9.00 2.45
N THR A 245 -9.67 -9.45 1.26
CA THR A 245 -9.27 -10.77 0.72
C THR A 245 -7.74 -10.89 0.59
N VAL A 246 -7.12 -9.83 0.10
CA VAL A 246 -5.69 -9.78 -0.14
C VAL A 246 -4.92 -9.62 1.18
N LEU A 247 -5.46 -8.83 2.13
CA LEU A 247 -4.90 -8.71 3.47
C LEU A 247 -4.86 -10.07 4.18
N SER A 248 -5.95 -10.82 4.12
CA SER A 248 -6.01 -12.17 4.70
C SER A 248 -4.94 -13.10 4.12
N SER A 249 -4.65 -12.98 2.82
CA SER A 249 -3.59 -13.76 2.17
C SER A 249 -2.19 -13.40 2.71
N VAL A 250 -1.91 -12.11 2.92
CA VAL A 250 -0.64 -11.64 3.51
C VAL A 250 -0.54 -12.06 4.98
N GLU A 251 -1.60 -11.88 5.76
CA GLU A 251 -1.66 -12.26 7.17
C GLU A 251 -1.45 -13.76 7.36
N ASN A 252 -2.03 -14.59 6.48
CA ASN A 252 -1.82 -16.03 6.51
C ASN A 252 -0.36 -16.40 6.21
N ALA A 253 0.28 -15.78 5.21
CA ALA A 253 1.68 -16.01 4.91
C ALA A 253 2.60 -15.65 6.10
N ILE A 254 2.38 -14.49 6.71
CA ILE A 254 3.12 -14.04 7.89
C ILE A 254 2.89 -15.01 9.06
N LYS A 255 1.66 -15.50 9.24
CA LYS A 255 1.34 -16.49 10.28
C LYS A 255 2.12 -17.79 10.08
N ILE A 256 2.16 -18.34 8.87
CA ILE A 256 2.92 -19.58 8.58
C ILE A 256 4.43 -19.33 8.76
N ASN A 257 4.95 -18.17 8.34
CA ASN A 257 6.35 -17.78 8.57
C ASN A 257 6.68 -17.68 10.07
N ARG A 258 5.76 -17.12 10.87
CA ARG A 258 5.89 -17.03 12.33
C ARG A 258 5.92 -18.40 12.98
N GLN A 259 5.10 -19.35 12.51
CA GLN A 259 5.15 -20.73 12.99
C GLN A 259 6.50 -21.37 12.68
N ALA A 260 7.00 -21.22 11.44
CA ALA A 260 8.34 -21.69 11.08
C ALA A 260 9.46 -21.06 11.94
N ALA A 261 9.31 -19.79 12.34
CA ALA A 261 10.21 -19.13 13.29
C ALA A 261 10.19 -19.79 14.68
N GLN A 262 9.01 -20.14 15.18
CA GLN A 262 8.84 -20.82 16.47
C GLN A 262 9.40 -22.24 16.44
N ASP A 263 9.14 -22.99 15.37
CA ASP A 263 9.65 -24.36 15.19
C ASP A 263 11.18 -24.39 15.07
N ALA A 264 11.78 -23.39 14.41
CA ALA A 264 13.23 -23.26 14.33
C ALA A 264 13.91 -22.98 15.69
N LEU A 265 13.18 -22.39 16.65
CA LEU A 265 13.68 -22.10 18.00
C LEU A 265 13.57 -23.30 18.95
N SER A 266 12.60 -24.20 18.72
CA SER A 266 12.40 -25.44 19.47
C SER A 266 13.28 -26.59 18.96
N GLY A 267 13.71 -26.58 17.68
CA GLY A 267 14.63 -27.55 17.08
C GLY A 267 16.11 -27.40 17.50
N GLY A 268 16.65 -28.43 18.15
CA GLY A 268 17.89 -28.44 18.96
C GLY A 268 19.27 -28.23 18.31
N ALA A 269 19.40 -27.68 17.10
CA ALA A 269 20.73 -27.36 16.52
C ALA A 269 20.78 -25.98 15.85
N GLY A 270 19.74 -25.58 15.10
CA GLY A 270 19.62 -24.25 14.47
C GLY A 270 19.29 -23.12 15.45
N GLY A 271 18.65 -23.44 16.59
CA GLY A 271 18.30 -22.46 17.61
C GLY A 271 19.50 -21.72 18.23
N LYS A 272 20.69 -22.34 18.29
CA LYS A 272 21.90 -21.68 18.84
C LYS A 272 22.40 -20.51 17.99
N ALA A 273 22.31 -20.60 16.66
CA ALA A 273 22.76 -19.54 15.75
C ALA A 273 21.79 -18.34 15.71
N ILE A 274 20.47 -18.61 15.75
CA ILE A 274 19.44 -17.56 15.81
C ILE A 274 19.49 -16.84 17.17
N ARG A 275 19.65 -17.56 18.28
CA ARG A 275 19.88 -16.97 19.62
C ARG A 275 21.10 -16.05 19.64
N LYS A 276 22.16 -16.35 18.90
CA LYS A 276 23.38 -15.54 18.82
C LYS A 276 23.20 -14.23 18.03
N ARG A 277 22.31 -14.20 17.03
CA ARG A 277 21.95 -12.96 16.30
C ARG A 277 21.04 -12.03 17.12
N GLY A 278 20.15 -12.59 17.94
CA GLY A 278 19.36 -11.81 18.92
C GLY A 278 20.18 -11.32 20.12
N ALA A 279 21.25 -12.04 20.49
CA ALA A 279 22.10 -11.68 21.64
C ALA A 279 22.88 -10.37 21.47
N ALA A 280 23.05 -9.85 20.25
CA ALA A 280 23.67 -8.53 20.04
C ALA A 280 22.76 -7.35 20.44
N ALA A 281 21.46 -7.60 20.66
CA ALA A 281 20.48 -6.58 21.04
C ALA A 281 19.92 -6.73 22.47
N ALA A 282 20.21 -7.83 23.18
CA ALA A 282 19.57 -8.13 24.46
C ALA A 282 20.58 -8.47 25.56
N ALA A 283 21.30 -7.45 26.04
CA ALA A 283 22.02 -7.53 27.31
C ALA A 283 21.11 -7.06 28.47
N ALA A 284 19.98 -7.74 28.73
CA ALA A 284 19.18 -7.53 29.96
C ALA A 284 18.00 -8.50 30.23
N SER A 285 17.82 -9.64 29.53
CA SER A 285 16.65 -10.51 29.82
C SER A 285 16.99 -12.00 29.86
N ASN A 286 16.82 -12.60 31.04
CA ASN A 286 16.91 -14.03 31.32
C ASN A 286 15.66 -14.80 30.84
N THR A 287 15.22 -14.59 29.59
CA THR A 287 14.18 -15.40 28.96
C THR A 287 14.60 -15.80 27.54
N ALA A 288 14.74 -17.10 27.31
CA ALA A 288 15.24 -17.68 26.06
C ALA A 288 14.22 -17.68 24.90
N ALA A 289 13.21 -16.81 24.93
CA ALA A 289 12.15 -16.72 23.93
C ALA A 289 12.18 -15.34 23.27
N LEU A 290 12.14 -15.31 21.93
CA LEU A 290 11.95 -14.06 21.18
C LEU A 290 10.60 -13.44 21.58
N SER A 291 10.60 -12.11 21.72
CA SER A 291 9.38 -11.33 21.85
C SER A 291 8.49 -11.49 20.61
N ALA A 292 7.19 -11.18 20.75
CA ALA A 292 6.25 -11.20 19.63
C ALA A 292 6.70 -10.27 18.49
N ALA A 293 7.36 -9.15 18.80
CA ALA A 293 7.87 -8.21 17.81
C ALA A 293 9.05 -8.79 17.00
N GLU A 294 9.99 -9.48 17.66
CA GLU A 294 11.12 -10.13 16.99
C GLU A 294 10.67 -11.29 16.10
N LEU A 295 9.65 -12.04 16.53
CA LEU A 295 9.03 -13.09 15.70
C LEU A 295 8.37 -12.49 14.45
N ASP A 296 7.68 -11.36 14.59
CA ASP A 296 7.03 -10.67 13.48
C ASP A 296 8.04 -10.09 12.48
N GLU A 297 9.15 -9.55 12.98
CA GLU A 297 10.24 -9.05 12.15
C GLU A 297 10.90 -10.18 11.36
N LEU A 298 11.20 -11.31 12.03
CA LEU A 298 11.77 -12.48 11.37
C LEU A 298 10.81 -13.07 10.33
N ALA A 299 9.51 -13.17 10.64
CA ALA A 299 8.49 -13.65 9.71
C ALA A 299 8.32 -12.75 8.47
N GLN A 300 8.68 -11.47 8.57
CA GLN A 300 8.60 -10.51 7.47
C GLN A 300 9.96 -10.27 6.77
N SER A 301 11.05 -10.87 7.26
CA SER A 301 12.41 -10.64 6.75
C SER A 301 12.62 -11.06 5.29
N GLY A 302 11.76 -11.92 4.74
CA GLY A 302 11.79 -12.29 3.32
C GLY A 302 11.17 -11.26 2.38
N TYR A 303 10.53 -10.21 2.90
CA TYR A 303 9.93 -9.15 2.10
C TYR A 303 10.90 -7.99 1.88
N THR A 304 10.89 -7.41 0.68
CA THR A 304 11.69 -6.22 0.40
C THR A 304 11.18 -5.02 1.20
N ARG A 305 12.09 -4.08 1.54
CA ARG A 305 11.70 -2.82 2.20
C ARG A 305 10.66 -2.05 1.40
N ALA A 306 10.83 -2.02 0.07
CA ALA A 306 9.92 -1.33 -0.84
C ALA A 306 8.51 -1.95 -0.83
N ASP A 307 8.41 -3.28 -0.82
CA ASP A 307 7.13 -3.99 -0.73
C ASP A 307 6.44 -3.71 0.62
N LEU A 308 7.18 -3.73 1.73
CA LEU A 308 6.62 -3.43 3.06
C LEU A 308 6.14 -1.98 3.19
N VAL A 309 6.92 -1.00 2.71
CA VAL A 309 6.53 0.42 2.73
C VAL A 309 5.27 0.66 1.91
N THR A 310 5.19 0.04 0.72
CA THR A 310 4.01 0.14 -0.16
C THR A 310 2.78 -0.49 0.49
N TYR A 311 2.95 -1.65 1.14
CA TYR A 311 1.88 -2.33 1.85
C TYR A 311 1.34 -1.49 3.01
N ARG A 312 2.24 -0.97 3.86
CA ARG A 312 1.89 -0.11 5.00
C ARG A 312 1.23 1.20 4.57
N TYR A 313 1.65 1.76 3.43
CA TYR A 313 0.98 2.91 2.81
C TYR A 313 -0.49 2.61 2.44
N TYR A 314 -0.76 1.49 1.75
CA TYR A 314 -2.13 1.12 1.39
C TYR A 314 -2.97 0.73 2.61
N LEU A 315 -2.39 0.00 3.56
CA LEU A 315 -3.04 -0.36 4.82
C LEU A 315 -3.45 0.90 5.60
N GLY A 316 -2.55 1.87 5.74
CA GLY A 316 -2.85 3.15 6.36
C GLY A 316 -3.98 3.92 5.68
N ARG A 317 -3.98 3.97 4.35
CA ARG A 317 -5.08 4.58 3.57
C ARG A 317 -6.40 3.85 3.74
N MET A 318 -6.39 2.52 3.80
CA MET A 318 -7.60 1.75 4.08
C MET A 318 -8.13 2.06 5.50
N ARG A 319 -7.25 2.13 6.50
CA ARG A 319 -7.64 2.50 7.87
C ARG A 319 -8.23 3.91 7.94
N LEU A 320 -7.75 4.86 7.14
CA LEU A 320 -8.38 6.18 6.98
C LEU A 320 -9.81 6.07 6.45
N HIS A 321 -10.05 5.25 5.41
CA HIS A 321 -11.41 5.02 4.88
C HIS A 321 -12.33 4.35 5.89
N GLN A 322 -11.78 3.56 6.81
CA GLN A 322 -12.51 2.95 7.94
C GLN A 322 -12.68 3.91 9.13
N HIS A 323 -12.29 5.18 9.00
CA HIS A 323 -12.25 6.19 10.07
C HIS A 323 -11.40 5.79 11.29
N ARG A 324 -10.48 4.82 11.14
CA ARG A 324 -9.58 4.34 12.19
C ARG A 324 -8.28 5.14 12.20
N LEU A 325 -8.35 6.39 12.65
CA LEU A 325 -7.22 7.34 12.58
C LEU A 325 -5.94 6.86 13.27
N ARG A 326 -6.06 6.25 14.46
CA ARG A 326 -4.88 5.79 15.22
C ARG A 326 -4.13 4.68 14.49
N ALA A 327 -4.88 3.69 14.00
CA ALA A 327 -4.31 2.62 13.19
C ALA A 327 -3.69 3.19 11.91
N ALA A 328 -4.39 4.08 11.21
CA ALA A 328 -3.85 4.73 10.03
C ALA A 328 -2.53 5.48 10.31
N GLU A 329 -2.49 6.26 11.38
CA GLU A 329 -1.32 7.03 11.76
C GLU A 329 -0.11 6.13 12.05
N ALA A 330 -0.29 5.03 12.78
CA ALA A 330 0.80 4.09 13.08
C ALA A 330 1.38 3.47 11.79
N GLU A 331 0.50 3.02 10.89
CA GLU A 331 0.88 2.41 9.61
C GLU A 331 1.62 3.40 8.70
N LEU A 332 1.12 4.62 8.60
CA LEU A 332 1.68 5.67 7.74
C LEU A 332 2.96 6.28 8.33
N SER A 333 3.06 6.40 9.65
CA SER A 333 4.28 6.81 10.34
C SER A 333 5.41 5.81 10.09
N TRP A 334 5.12 4.51 10.21
CA TRP A 334 6.08 3.48 9.87
C TRP A 334 6.47 3.56 8.39
N ALA A 335 5.50 3.68 7.47
CA ALA A 335 5.80 3.79 6.04
C ALA A 335 6.69 5.01 5.73
N PHE A 336 6.44 6.15 6.36
CA PHE A 336 7.20 7.39 6.13
C PHE A 336 8.65 7.28 6.62
N GLN A 337 8.85 6.73 7.83
CA GLN A 337 10.17 6.54 8.43
C GLN A 337 11.03 5.53 7.66
N ASN A 338 10.39 4.53 7.05
CA ASN A 338 11.07 3.43 6.38
C ASN A 338 11.14 3.58 4.86
N CYS A 339 10.53 4.62 4.29
CA CYS A 339 10.71 5.02 2.91
C CYS A 339 12.09 5.69 2.75
N THR A 340 12.81 5.41 1.67
CA THR A 340 14.11 6.03 1.39
C THR A 340 13.97 7.51 1.02
N ASP A 341 14.92 8.35 1.45
CA ASP A 341 15.00 9.75 1.04
C ASP A 341 15.33 9.93 -0.46
N ALA A 342 15.87 8.90 -1.10
CA ALA A 342 16.08 8.88 -2.55
C ALA A 342 14.76 8.88 -3.35
N GLN A 343 13.61 8.66 -2.69
CA GLN A 343 12.29 8.62 -3.32
C GLN A 343 11.36 9.69 -2.74
N PRO A 344 11.63 11.00 -2.96
CA PRO A 344 10.91 12.10 -2.33
C PRO A 344 9.43 12.13 -2.73
N ARG A 345 9.10 11.72 -3.97
CA ARG A 345 7.71 11.61 -4.43
C ARG A 345 6.90 10.62 -3.59
N ASN A 346 7.47 9.46 -3.27
CA ASN A 346 6.81 8.45 -2.46
C ASN A 346 6.68 8.89 -1.01
N LYS A 347 7.73 9.48 -0.42
CA LYS A 347 7.66 10.09 0.90
C LYS A 347 6.59 11.17 1.00
N ARG A 348 6.50 12.05 0.00
CA ARG A 348 5.46 13.08 -0.08
C ARG A 348 4.06 12.47 -0.09
N MET A 349 3.84 11.43 -0.91
CA MET A 349 2.56 10.73 -0.96
C MET A 349 2.17 10.14 0.39
N ILE A 350 3.10 9.48 1.08
CA ILE A 350 2.86 8.92 2.41
C ILE A 350 2.53 10.04 3.41
N LEU A 351 3.31 11.13 3.38
CA LEU A 351 3.17 12.25 4.31
C LEU A 351 1.79 12.90 4.23
N ILE A 352 1.20 13.05 3.04
CA ILE A 352 -0.16 13.62 2.88
C ILE A 352 -1.20 12.85 3.71
N TYR A 353 -1.20 11.53 3.61
CA TYR A 353 -2.14 10.70 4.35
C TYR A 353 -1.74 10.62 5.83
N LEU A 354 -0.45 10.65 6.15
CA LEU A 354 0.01 10.72 7.52
C LEU A 354 -0.50 11.98 8.22
N LEU A 355 -0.38 13.15 7.58
CA LEU A 355 -0.91 14.42 8.10
C LEU A 355 -2.43 14.36 8.30
N THR A 356 -3.14 13.73 7.36
CA THR A 356 -4.60 13.50 7.44
C THR A 356 -4.98 12.70 8.70
N ALA A 357 -4.14 11.73 9.10
CA ALA A 357 -4.35 10.96 10.32
C ALA A 357 -3.84 11.68 11.58
N ALA A 358 -2.67 12.32 11.49
CA ALA A 358 -1.90 12.82 12.63
C ALA A 358 -2.45 14.14 13.20
N ILE A 359 -2.87 15.08 12.34
CA ILE A 359 -3.34 16.41 12.79
C ILE A 359 -4.59 16.28 13.69
N PRO A 360 -5.64 15.51 13.33
CA PRO A 360 -6.79 15.31 14.22
C PRO A 360 -6.43 14.65 15.56
N LEU A 361 -5.37 13.84 15.59
CA LEU A 361 -4.85 13.22 16.81
C LEU A 361 -3.98 14.18 17.65
N GLY A 362 -3.83 15.44 17.22
CA GLY A 362 -3.04 16.47 17.88
C GLY A 362 -1.53 16.36 17.63
N ARG A 363 -1.08 15.56 16.66
CA ARG A 363 0.32 15.51 16.22
C ARG A 363 0.52 16.47 15.06
N LEU A 364 0.94 17.68 15.39
CA LEU A 364 1.11 18.76 14.42
C LEU A 364 2.50 18.69 13.76
N PRO A 365 2.59 18.86 12.42
CA PRO A 365 3.87 18.92 11.74
C PRO A 365 4.63 20.21 12.07
N GLN A 366 5.96 20.15 11.96
CA GLN A 366 6.78 21.35 11.96
C GLN A 366 6.64 22.08 10.60
N PRO A 367 6.65 23.42 10.56
CA PRO A 367 6.58 24.17 9.30
C PRO A 367 7.67 23.78 8.30
N SER A 368 8.90 23.52 8.78
CA SER A 368 10.01 23.07 7.95
C SER A 368 9.73 21.75 7.22
N LEU A 369 9.01 20.81 7.86
CA LEU A 369 8.62 19.55 7.22
C LEU A 369 7.59 19.79 6.11
N LEU A 370 6.65 20.72 6.30
CA LEU A 370 5.68 21.06 5.26
C LEU A 370 6.36 21.71 4.05
N HIS A 371 7.29 22.64 4.28
CA HIS A 371 8.05 23.29 3.21
C HIS A 371 8.93 22.29 2.44
N ALA A 372 9.60 21.37 3.14
CA ALA A 372 10.45 20.35 2.50
C ALA A 372 9.68 19.44 1.52
N PHE A 373 8.36 19.33 1.67
CA PHE A 373 7.50 18.50 0.82
C PHE A 373 6.48 19.30 0.00
N ASP A 374 6.56 20.64 -0.03
CA ASP A 374 5.59 21.51 -0.71
C ASP A 374 4.14 21.18 -0.30
N LEU A 375 3.90 21.24 1.01
CA LEU A 375 2.62 20.96 1.67
C LEU A 375 2.16 22.11 2.58
N ASP A 376 2.91 23.22 2.65
CA ASP A 376 2.57 24.37 3.48
C ASP A 376 1.24 25.00 3.04
N ARG A 377 1.03 25.17 1.74
CA ARG A 377 -0.20 25.79 1.21
C ARG A 377 -1.47 25.07 1.65
N GLN A 378 -1.42 23.73 1.69
CA GLN A 378 -2.58 22.89 1.98
C GLN A 378 -2.81 22.70 3.48
N PHE A 379 -1.74 22.67 4.30
CA PHE A 379 -1.84 22.26 5.70
C PHE A 379 -1.47 23.36 6.71
N LEU A 380 -0.65 24.36 6.36
CA LEU A 380 -0.13 25.31 7.35
C LEU A 380 -1.25 26.14 7.99
N GLY A 381 -2.15 26.70 7.18
CA GLY A 381 -3.31 27.47 7.68
C GLY A 381 -4.21 26.63 8.60
N VAL A 382 -4.48 25.39 8.21
CA VAL A 382 -5.25 24.43 9.02
C VAL A 382 -4.55 24.16 10.36
N VAL A 383 -3.25 23.87 10.35
CA VAL A 383 -2.46 23.56 11.55
C VAL A 383 -2.40 24.74 12.50
N GLU A 384 -2.20 25.95 11.99
CA GLU A 384 -2.15 27.16 12.80
C GLU A 384 -3.49 27.51 13.44
N ALA A 385 -4.57 27.46 12.66
CA ALA A 385 -5.92 27.71 13.17
C ALA A 385 -6.33 26.61 14.18
N PHE A 386 -6.00 25.35 13.89
CA PHE A 386 -6.23 24.22 14.79
C PHE A 386 -5.53 24.40 16.13
N ARG A 387 -4.26 24.82 16.12
CA ARG A 387 -3.49 25.09 17.35
C ARG A 387 -4.13 26.16 18.22
N ARG A 388 -4.76 27.17 17.61
CA ARG A 388 -5.41 28.29 18.33
C ARG A 388 -6.85 27.97 18.76
N GLY A 389 -7.46 26.90 18.25
CA GLY A 389 -8.89 26.64 18.43
C GLY A 389 -9.78 27.58 17.60
N ALA A 390 -9.24 28.18 16.53
CA ALA A 390 -9.99 29.05 15.62
C ALA A 390 -10.74 28.17 14.60
N ALA A 391 -11.93 27.70 14.99
CA ALA A 391 -12.65 26.66 14.27
C ALA A 391 -12.99 27.02 12.83
N GLN A 392 -13.68 28.13 12.61
CA GLN A 392 -14.09 28.56 11.28
C GLN A 392 -12.88 28.82 10.39
N ALA A 393 -11.85 29.50 10.90
CA ALA A 393 -10.60 29.74 10.16
C ALA A 393 -9.89 28.43 9.74
N ALA A 394 -9.96 27.38 10.56
CA ALA A 394 -9.39 26.07 10.19
C ALA A 394 -10.19 25.39 9.08
N LEU A 395 -11.53 25.51 9.11
CA LEU A 395 -12.41 24.96 8.09
C LEU A 395 -12.29 25.74 6.77
N ASP A 396 -12.21 27.07 6.83
CA ASP A 396 -12.00 27.93 5.66
C ASP A 396 -10.65 27.62 5.00
N ALA A 397 -9.57 27.48 5.80
CA ALA A 397 -8.25 27.11 5.29
C ALA A 397 -8.26 25.74 4.60
N LEU A 398 -9.03 24.77 5.14
CA LEU A 398 -9.23 23.47 4.50
C LEU A 398 -10.03 23.61 3.20
N ASP A 399 -11.03 24.48 3.18
CA ASP A 399 -11.94 24.71 2.04
C ASP A 399 -11.28 25.39 0.84
N VAL A 400 -10.29 26.26 1.07
CA VAL A 400 -9.43 26.81 0.00
C VAL A 400 -8.83 25.68 -0.86
N TRP A 401 -8.53 24.54 -0.26
CA TRP A 401 -7.96 23.36 -0.92
C TRP A 401 -8.92 22.17 -0.99
N ARG A 402 -10.24 22.43 -0.95
CA ARG A 402 -11.28 21.37 -0.93
C ARG A 402 -11.10 20.35 -2.06
N GLU A 403 -10.98 20.81 -3.30
CA GLU A 403 -10.91 19.91 -4.47
C GLU A 403 -9.63 19.07 -4.48
N TRP A 404 -8.52 19.62 -3.98
CA TRP A 404 -7.27 18.87 -3.84
C TRP A 404 -7.42 17.74 -2.81
N HIS A 405 -7.98 18.03 -1.64
CA HIS A 405 -8.26 17.03 -0.61
C HIS A 405 -9.33 16.02 -1.05
N ARG A 406 -10.34 16.45 -1.82
CA ARG A 406 -11.42 15.59 -2.34
C ARG A 406 -10.88 14.55 -3.31
N ARG A 407 -10.01 14.93 -4.25
CA ARG A 407 -9.35 13.98 -5.16
C ARG A 407 -8.49 12.94 -4.45
N LEU A 408 -7.98 13.27 -3.26
CA LEU A 408 -7.19 12.38 -2.41
C LEU A 408 -8.04 11.56 -1.43
N GLY A 409 -9.34 11.84 -1.30
CA GLY A 409 -10.23 11.20 -0.33
C GLY A 409 -9.97 11.60 1.12
N THR A 410 -9.34 12.75 1.37
CA THR A 410 -8.93 13.18 2.73
C THR A 410 -9.82 14.28 3.31
N TYR A 411 -10.59 14.98 2.47
CA TYR A 411 -11.38 16.16 2.86
C TYR A 411 -12.39 15.88 3.99
N LEU A 412 -13.26 14.89 3.82
CA LEU A 412 -14.31 14.57 4.81
C LEU A 412 -13.70 14.17 6.15
N ILE A 413 -12.63 13.36 6.11
CA ILE A 413 -11.92 12.92 7.32
C ILE A 413 -11.37 14.13 8.09
N LEU A 414 -10.68 15.05 7.41
CA LEU A 414 -10.15 16.26 8.04
C LEU A 414 -11.29 17.13 8.59
N ARG A 415 -12.30 17.44 7.76
CA ARG A 415 -13.41 18.32 8.13
C ARG A 415 -14.19 17.83 9.36
N GLU A 416 -14.39 16.53 9.49
CA GLU A 416 -15.09 15.94 10.63
C GLU A 416 -14.18 15.79 11.84
N LYS A 417 -12.99 15.22 11.66
CA LYS A 417 -12.16 14.78 12.79
C LYS A 417 -11.35 15.91 13.42
N LEU A 418 -11.15 17.04 12.73
CA LEU A 418 -10.54 18.23 13.32
C LEU A 418 -11.43 18.86 14.40
N GLN A 419 -12.76 18.73 14.32
CA GLN A 419 -13.68 19.46 15.20
C GLN A 419 -13.46 19.16 16.68
N ILE A 420 -13.17 17.90 17.04
CA ILE A 420 -12.90 17.50 18.42
C ILE A 420 -11.71 18.28 18.99
N GLY A 421 -10.61 18.35 18.22
CA GLY A 421 -9.43 19.09 18.62
C GLY A 421 -9.63 20.61 18.62
N LEU A 422 -10.44 21.13 17.70
CA LEU A 422 -10.82 22.55 17.65
C LEU A 422 -11.57 22.97 18.90
N TRP A 423 -12.60 22.22 19.30
CA TRP A 423 -13.34 22.45 20.54
C TRP A 423 -12.44 22.37 21.77
N ARG A 424 -11.63 21.31 21.89
CA ARG A 424 -10.67 21.16 22.99
C ARG A 424 -9.73 22.37 23.09
N ASN A 425 -9.16 22.80 21.97
CA ASN A 425 -8.21 23.92 21.95
C ASN A 425 -8.91 25.26 22.19
N LEU A 426 -10.15 25.43 21.76
CA LEU A 426 -10.98 26.59 22.06
C LEU A 426 -11.27 26.71 23.56
N VAL A 427 -11.69 25.63 24.22
CA VAL A 427 -11.92 25.61 25.67
C VAL A 427 -10.62 25.97 26.42
N ARG A 428 -9.48 25.43 25.98
CA ARG A 428 -8.16 25.79 26.53
C ARG A 428 -7.85 27.26 26.35
N ARG A 429 -8.05 27.80 25.14
CA ARG A 429 -7.81 29.20 24.81
C ARG A 429 -8.67 30.11 25.68
N SER A 430 -9.95 29.77 25.84
CA SER A 430 -10.91 30.52 26.64
C SER A 430 -10.50 30.58 28.11
N LEU A 431 -10.06 29.46 28.69
CA LEU A 431 -9.52 29.42 30.06
C LEU A 431 -8.26 30.27 30.22
N ILE A 432 -7.33 30.20 29.26
CA ILE A 432 -6.10 30.98 29.33
C ILE A 432 -6.44 32.47 29.32
N LEU A 433 -7.29 32.91 28.38
CA LEU A 433 -7.71 34.31 28.25
C LEU A 433 -8.48 34.80 29.49
N SER A 434 -9.35 33.97 30.07
CA SER A 434 -10.09 34.33 31.28
C SER A 434 -9.18 34.50 32.50
N ARG A 435 -8.02 33.83 32.51
CA ARG A 435 -7.04 33.86 33.61
C ARG A 435 -5.94 34.89 33.41
N SER A 436 -5.66 35.33 32.18
CA SER A 436 -4.60 36.31 31.89
C SER A 436 -4.75 37.63 32.65
N TYR A 437 -5.95 37.94 33.13
CA TYR A 437 -6.27 39.17 33.86
C TYR A 437 -6.57 38.93 35.35
N LEU A 438 -6.38 37.71 35.84
CA LEU A 438 -6.64 37.33 37.23
C LEU A 438 -5.34 37.07 37.99
N PRO A 439 -5.27 37.38 39.29
CA PRO A 439 -4.10 37.04 40.10
C PRO A 439 -3.90 35.51 40.15
N PRO A 440 -2.65 35.04 40.32
CA PRO A 440 -2.38 33.62 40.49
C PRO A 440 -3.22 33.04 41.63
N SER A 441 -4.03 32.03 41.33
CA SER A 441 -4.90 31.36 42.30
C SER A 441 -4.43 29.94 42.56
N THR A 442 -4.51 29.52 43.83
CA THR A 442 -4.31 28.14 44.27
C THR A 442 -5.54 27.26 44.04
N ALA A 443 -6.69 27.87 43.71
CA ALA A 443 -7.91 27.15 43.43
C ALA A 443 -7.79 26.31 42.14
N PRO A 444 -8.57 25.22 42.02
CA PRO A 444 -8.68 24.48 40.77
C PRO A 444 -9.03 25.40 39.58
N PRO A 445 -8.40 25.22 38.40
CA PRO A 445 -8.73 26.00 37.21
C PRO A 445 -10.21 25.85 36.89
N ASN A 446 -10.90 26.97 36.67
CA ASN A 446 -12.32 26.96 36.36
C ASN A 446 -12.67 28.07 35.36
N ILE A 447 -13.77 27.87 34.63
CA ILE A 447 -14.26 28.82 33.63
C ILE A 447 -15.79 28.67 33.49
N LYS A 448 -16.49 29.81 33.34
CA LYS A 448 -17.94 29.84 33.11
C LYS A 448 -18.28 29.36 31.69
N LEU A 449 -19.35 28.59 31.56
CA LEU A 449 -19.86 28.11 30.28
C LEU A 449 -20.28 29.26 29.37
N SER A 450 -20.91 30.31 29.92
CA SER A 450 -21.21 31.56 29.20
C SER A 450 -20.01 32.19 28.51
N LEU A 451 -18.81 32.15 29.12
CA LEU A 451 -17.60 32.68 28.50
C LEU A 451 -17.12 31.78 27.36
N ILE A 452 -17.19 30.45 27.53
CA ILE A 452 -16.87 29.51 26.46
C ILE A 452 -17.86 29.65 25.30
N ALA A 453 -19.16 29.85 25.58
CA ALA A 453 -20.16 30.11 24.55
C ALA A 453 -19.86 31.39 23.78
N ALA A 454 -19.51 32.48 24.48
CA ALA A 454 -19.12 33.73 23.83
C ALA A 454 -17.89 33.56 22.90
N THR A 455 -16.84 32.87 23.35
CA THR A 455 -15.66 32.60 22.52
C THR A 455 -15.96 31.59 21.40
N ALA A 456 -16.86 30.64 21.62
CA ALA A 456 -17.33 29.70 20.62
C ALA A 456 -18.08 30.38 19.49
N ARG A 457 -19.02 31.28 19.77
CA ARG A 457 -19.72 32.08 18.75
C ARG A 457 -18.74 32.81 17.84
N LEU A 458 -17.68 33.39 18.41
CA LEU A 458 -16.64 34.08 17.64
C LEU A 458 -15.80 33.10 16.81
N ALA A 459 -15.38 31.99 17.39
CA ALA A 459 -14.48 31.04 16.72
C ALA A 459 -15.18 30.22 15.63
N TRP A 460 -16.46 29.89 15.81
CA TRP A 460 -17.29 29.14 14.87
C TRP A 460 -18.14 30.02 13.97
N GLN A 461 -18.19 31.33 14.22
CA GLN A 461 -19.05 32.29 13.52
C GLN A 461 -20.53 31.86 13.53
N ASP A 462 -20.98 31.33 14.66
CA ASP A 462 -22.36 30.87 14.84
C ASP A 462 -22.93 31.45 16.13
N GLU A 463 -23.81 32.46 15.99
CA GLU A 463 -24.43 33.15 17.13
C GLU A 463 -25.41 32.28 17.91
N ARG A 464 -25.85 31.15 17.33
CA ARG A 464 -26.83 30.25 17.94
C ARG A 464 -26.24 29.39 19.06
N ILE A 465 -24.91 29.27 19.12
CA ILE A 465 -24.24 28.45 20.14
C ILE A 465 -24.57 29.02 21.52
N ASP A 466 -25.18 28.21 22.37
CA ASP A 466 -25.56 28.58 23.73
C ASP A 466 -24.76 27.83 24.81
N GLU A 467 -25.12 28.05 26.08
CA GLU A 467 -24.44 27.38 27.20
C GLU A 467 -24.72 25.88 27.24
N ALA A 468 -25.90 25.44 26.77
CA ALA A 468 -26.28 24.03 26.75
C ALA A 468 -25.49 23.25 25.67
N ASP A 469 -25.26 23.86 24.50
CA ASP A 469 -24.39 23.32 23.46
C ASP A 469 -22.97 23.10 24.00
N VAL A 470 -22.41 24.13 24.64
CA VAL A 470 -21.07 24.10 25.21
C VAL A 470 -20.96 23.11 26.36
N GLU A 471 -21.99 23.01 27.20
CA GLU A 471 -22.08 22.00 28.25
C GLU A 471 -21.97 20.60 27.64
N CYS A 472 -22.79 20.29 26.64
CA CYS A 472 -22.79 19.01 25.95
C CYS A 472 -21.42 18.67 25.32
N ILE A 473 -20.81 19.64 24.63
CA ILE A 473 -19.48 19.49 24.02
C ILE A 473 -18.42 19.23 25.11
N THR A 474 -18.47 19.98 26.21
CA THR A 474 -17.49 19.88 27.29
C THR A 474 -17.61 18.54 28.02
N ILE A 475 -18.83 18.06 28.26
CA ILE A 475 -19.09 16.71 28.79
C ILE A 475 -18.49 15.67 27.84
N SER A 476 -18.74 15.82 26.53
CA SER A 476 -18.19 14.90 25.52
C SER A 476 -16.65 14.88 25.51
N LEU A 477 -16.01 16.03 25.75
CA LEU A 477 -14.55 16.13 25.86
C LEU A 477 -14.01 15.52 27.16
N ILE A 478 -14.76 15.59 28.26
CA ILE A 478 -14.43 14.93 29.53
C ILE A 478 -14.54 13.41 29.38
N ASP A 479 -15.66 12.93 28.84
CA ASP A 479 -15.95 11.51 28.62
C ASP A 479 -14.89 10.85 27.73
N GLN A 480 -14.54 11.49 26.61
CA GLN A 480 -13.47 11.03 25.72
C GLN A 480 -12.06 11.17 26.32
N GLY A 481 -11.92 11.79 27.50
CA GLY A 481 -10.64 11.88 28.23
C GLY A 481 -9.74 13.03 27.81
N TYR A 482 -10.20 13.97 26.98
CA TYR A 482 -9.44 15.16 26.58
C TYR A 482 -9.34 16.21 27.69
N LEU A 483 -10.33 16.23 28.57
CA LEU A 483 -10.40 17.08 29.75
C LEU A 483 -10.51 16.21 30.99
N LYS A 484 -9.85 16.63 32.06
CA LYS A 484 -10.01 16.07 33.41
C LYS A 484 -10.68 17.14 34.26
N GLY A 485 -11.93 16.91 34.62
CA GLY A 485 -12.78 17.88 35.29
C GLY A 485 -14.22 17.44 35.34
N TYR A 486 -15.08 18.32 35.84
CA TYR A 486 -16.53 18.14 35.89
C TYR A 486 -17.22 19.49 35.68
N ILE A 487 -18.50 19.46 35.33
CA ILE A 487 -19.34 20.65 35.21
C ILE A 487 -20.21 20.74 36.47
N HIS A 488 -20.38 21.96 37.00
CA HIS A 488 -21.37 22.27 38.02
C HIS A 488 -22.56 22.96 37.33
N PRO A 489 -23.64 22.23 36.99
CA PRO A 489 -24.70 22.73 36.12
C PRO A 489 -25.38 23.98 36.67
N ASP A 490 -25.75 23.97 37.95
CA ASP A 490 -26.44 25.11 38.59
C ASP A 490 -25.64 26.43 38.57
N LYS A 491 -24.31 26.34 38.44
CA LYS A 491 -23.41 27.49 38.41
C LYS A 491 -22.91 27.82 37.01
N GLY A 492 -23.25 27.00 36.00
CA GLY A 492 -22.70 27.10 34.65
C GLY A 492 -21.18 27.13 34.66
N LEU A 493 -20.54 26.27 35.45
CA LEU A 493 -19.09 26.35 35.71
C LEU A 493 -18.39 25.02 35.40
N LEU A 494 -17.40 25.07 34.50
CA LEU A 494 -16.46 23.98 34.26
C LEU A 494 -15.33 24.07 35.29
N ILE A 495 -15.12 23.00 36.06
CA ILE A 495 -14.03 22.88 37.03
C ILE A 495 -13.06 21.80 36.53
N LEU A 496 -11.79 22.18 36.38
CA LEU A 496 -10.74 21.33 35.83
C LEU A 496 -9.78 20.86 36.92
N GLN A 497 -9.16 19.71 36.70
CA GLN A 497 -8.15 19.14 37.58
C GLN A 497 -6.94 20.07 37.66
N ARG A 498 -6.44 20.29 38.88
CA ARG A 498 -5.22 21.06 39.11
C ARG A 498 -3.99 20.26 38.68
N ASN A 499 -3.33 20.71 37.63
CA ASN A 499 -2.02 20.24 37.17
C ASN A 499 -1.39 21.30 36.25
N ASP A 500 -0.15 21.07 35.81
CA ASP A 500 0.58 21.99 34.91
C ASP A 500 -0.12 22.20 33.56
N GLN A 501 -0.97 21.26 33.15
CA GLN A 501 -1.74 21.33 31.91
C GLN A 501 -3.13 21.92 32.09
N LEU A 502 -3.47 22.41 33.29
CA LEU A 502 -4.78 22.99 33.65
C LEU A 502 -5.96 22.02 33.39
N GLY A 503 -5.75 20.73 33.61
CA GLY A 503 -6.76 19.69 33.38
C GLY A 503 -6.92 19.26 31.92
N PHE A 504 -6.15 19.81 30.98
CA PHE A 504 -6.19 19.37 29.59
C PHE A 504 -5.19 18.24 29.33
N VAL A 505 -5.65 17.12 28.80
CA VAL A 505 -4.77 16.02 28.44
C VAL A 505 -4.10 16.32 27.10
N ASN A 506 -2.86 15.86 26.91
CA ASN A 506 -2.23 15.86 25.60
C ASN A 506 -3.05 14.95 24.68
N MET A 507 -3.56 15.48 23.56
CA MET A 507 -4.44 14.73 22.65
C MET A 507 -3.83 13.40 22.19
N ARG A 508 -2.49 13.31 22.08
CA ARG A 508 -1.80 12.07 21.76
C ARG A 508 -1.93 11.00 22.84
N ALA A 509 -1.97 11.41 24.10
CA ALA A 509 -1.98 10.53 25.27
C ALA A 509 -3.39 10.03 25.63
N VAL A 510 -4.45 10.73 25.22
CA VAL A 510 -5.86 10.27 25.36
C VAL A 510 -6.11 8.92 24.67
N TYR A 511 -5.23 8.61 23.74
CA TYR A 511 -5.40 7.59 22.74
C TYR A 511 -4.41 6.42 22.87
N GLN A 512 -3.58 6.45 23.91
CA GLN A 512 -2.70 5.37 24.36
C GLN A 512 -3.42 4.60 25.46
#